data_AF-A0A1X0P4P7-F1
#
_entry.id   AF-A0A1X0P4P7-F1
#
_cell.length_a   1.000
_cell.length_b   1.000
_cell.length_c   1.000
_cell.angle_alpha   90.00
_cell.angle_beta   90.00
_cell.angle_gamma   90.00
#
_symmetry.space_group_name_H-M   'P 1'
#
loop_
_entity.id
_entity.type
_entity.pdbx_description
1 polymer ?
#
loop_
_entity_poly.entity_id
_entity_poly.type
_entity_poly.pdbx_seq_one_letter_code
_entity_poly.pdbx_strand_id
1 'polypeptide(L)'
;MTMMFVHLRRVVCLLVFLHFISVLVLAEGEKEVVTEVANNDVEAAVMDQERAWETYLDIPNFTREELGENDILGESGNADLKDAVWKTLVTVKESEIHFKNGTACMSEWKKVVEANEKTVKDAAGATERIKGIIKKIDEVADRETKDKYGKITTMKLKDACDGEKLDKLLQEIPKVLKETKEKAPGKEVVFKIAEAKQAELLCKATRSNVAHVLIDIERKVEGITTFVGDYNRSDKAMLVKRVAEGINATLRNVTALIDNVTVQNRFAVGRIKTLVQDWKEAYAELERLAKLEGSTPLGSNQKCKIEEKKSQLEEISGLIAEPQKEIKKATDTVGAVGEDAKKERKEYADEVNRRVTEAIKNVTTGMEEKKDEVAQEKMRREEEARRAAERAREEERARQAAEKDKEVERVRQAAEKAKEVERARQAAEKARLAAAQKAKEEKARQAAEKAMEEKAKRAVEEELPQKKKKKRDGSSSPALVHSPLLLLLLCVLGCTAVLISVPMTQLHS
;
A
#
# COMPACT_ATOMS: atom_id res chain seq x y z
N MET A 1 -57.61 21.58 9.76
CA MET A 1 -56.27 21.36 9.13
C MET A 1 -55.15 22.21 9.74
N THR A 2 -55.43 23.39 10.32
CA THR A 2 -54.38 24.26 10.91
C THR A 2 -53.76 23.72 12.21
N MET A 3 -54.52 23.03 13.07
CA MET A 3 -53.98 22.47 14.33
C MET A 3 -52.95 21.34 14.12
N MET A 4 -53.10 20.51 13.09
CA MET A 4 -52.10 19.47 12.78
C MET A 4 -50.75 20.06 12.35
N PHE A 5 -50.76 21.18 11.62
CA PHE A 5 -49.53 21.86 11.20
C PHE A 5 -48.77 22.45 12.39
N VAL A 6 -49.47 22.96 13.41
CA VAL A 6 -48.83 23.48 14.63
C VAL A 6 -48.19 22.35 15.45
N HIS A 7 -48.84 21.18 15.53
CA HIS A 7 -48.26 20.02 16.22
C HIS A 7 -47.05 19.46 15.49
N LEU A 8 -47.09 19.35 14.16
CA LEU A 8 -45.93 18.88 13.39
C LEU A 8 -44.72 19.83 13.56
N ARG A 9 -44.95 21.14 13.55
CA ARG A 9 -43.88 22.14 13.72
C ARG A 9 -43.23 22.06 15.11
N ARG A 10 -44.02 21.83 16.17
CA ARG A 10 -43.49 21.64 17.53
C ARG A 10 -42.66 20.36 17.66
N VAL A 11 -43.08 19.26 17.02
CA VAL A 11 -42.32 17.99 17.03
C VAL A 11 -41.01 18.13 16.28
N VAL A 12 -40.99 18.78 15.11
CA VAL A 12 -39.74 19.03 14.37
C VAL A 12 -38.79 19.92 15.16
N CYS A 13 -39.29 20.99 15.80
CA CYS A 13 -38.45 21.83 16.66
C CYS A 13 -37.87 21.05 17.85
N LEU A 14 -38.64 20.17 18.49
CA LEU A 14 -38.17 19.31 19.56
C LEU A 14 -37.12 18.31 19.10
N LEU A 15 -37.27 17.70 17.92
CA LEU A 15 -36.28 16.77 17.36
C LEU A 15 -34.97 17.48 17.01
N VAL A 16 -35.04 18.68 16.43
CA VAL A 16 -33.84 19.49 16.17
C VAL A 16 -33.17 19.88 17.48
N PHE A 17 -33.93 20.29 18.50
CA PHE A 17 -33.38 20.65 19.81
C PHE A 17 -32.75 19.45 20.52
N LEU A 18 -33.39 18.28 20.48
CA LEU A 18 -32.84 17.02 20.98
C LEU A 18 -31.55 16.65 20.24
N HIS A 19 -31.50 16.82 18.91
CA HIS A 19 -30.30 16.55 18.14
C HIS A 19 -29.14 17.49 18.56
N PHE A 20 -29.41 18.78 18.78
CA PHE A 20 -28.42 19.72 19.31
C PHE A 20 -27.98 19.37 20.73
N ILE A 21 -28.89 18.96 21.62
CA ILE A 21 -28.55 18.50 22.98
C ILE A 21 -27.68 17.24 22.92
N SER A 22 -28.02 16.27 22.07
CA SER A 22 -27.21 15.05 21.92
C SER A 22 -25.80 15.37 21.45
N VAL A 23 -25.64 16.31 20.51
CA VAL A 23 -24.32 16.78 20.05
C VAL A 23 -23.57 17.53 21.15
N LEU A 24 -24.26 18.34 21.96
CA LEU A 24 -23.66 19.07 23.09
C LEU A 24 -23.23 18.15 24.24
N VAL A 25 -24.04 17.15 24.58
CA VAL A 25 -23.72 16.15 25.61
C VAL A 25 -22.56 15.26 25.15
N LEU A 26 -22.53 14.89 23.87
CA LEU A 26 -21.36 14.21 23.27
C LEU A 26 -20.10 15.10 23.31
N ALA A 27 -20.25 16.42 23.19
CA ALA A 27 -19.11 17.35 23.22
C ALA A 27 -18.63 17.70 24.65
N GLU A 28 -19.51 17.67 25.66
CA GLU A 28 -19.14 17.99 27.05
C GLU A 28 -18.64 16.77 27.85
N GLY A 29 -18.95 15.55 27.39
CA GLY A 29 -18.46 14.30 28.00
C GLY A 29 -16.95 14.03 27.85
N GLU A 30 -16.22 14.84 27.08
CA GLU A 30 -14.78 14.63 26.78
C GLU A 30 -13.81 15.48 27.63
N LYS A 31 -14.24 16.03 28.77
CA LYS A 31 -13.30 16.79 29.64
C LYS A 31 -12.41 15.91 30.54
N GLU A 32 -12.60 14.60 30.52
CA GLU A 32 -11.74 13.64 31.21
C GLU A 32 -11.46 12.45 30.29
N VAL A 33 -10.83 12.71 29.14
CA VAL A 33 -10.27 11.64 28.29
C VAL A 33 -9.04 11.07 28.98
N VAL A 34 -9.28 10.07 29.82
CA VAL A 34 -8.40 8.89 29.86
C VAL A 34 -8.26 8.47 28.40
N THR A 35 -7.03 8.46 27.90
CA THR A 35 -6.67 7.95 26.58
C THR A 35 -6.87 6.44 26.53
N GLU A 36 -8.11 5.97 26.69
CA GLU A 36 -8.48 4.66 26.19
C GLU A 36 -8.55 4.81 24.68
N VAL A 37 -7.46 4.37 24.05
CA VAL A 37 -7.36 4.10 22.63
C VAL A 37 -8.49 3.13 22.31
N ALA A 38 -9.63 3.65 21.86
CA ALA A 38 -10.64 2.86 21.21
C ALA A 38 -9.95 2.25 19.98
N ASN A 39 -9.57 0.98 20.08
CA ASN A 39 -9.10 0.14 18.98
C ASN A 39 -10.28 -0.07 18.00
N ASN A 40 -10.73 1.02 17.39
CA ASN A 40 -11.44 0.93 16.14
C ASN A 40 -10.39 0.51 15.13
N ASP A 41 -10.40 -0.77 14.75
CA ASP A 41 -9.69 -1.33 13.60
C ASP A 41 -10.25 -0.74 12.28
N VAL A 42 -10.40 0.59 12.22
CA VAL A 42 -10.49 1.30 10.96
C VAL A 42 -9.09 1.21 10.40
N GLU A 43 -8.88 0.18 9.56
CA GLU A 43 -7.66 0.00 8.79
C GLU A 43 -7.34 1.35 8.16
N ALA A 44 -6.33 2.03 8.70
CA ALA A 44 -5.99 3.36 8.27
C ALA A 44 -5.71 3.25 6.77
N ALA A 45 -6.37 4.07 5.96
CA ALA A 45 -6.10 4.07 4.53
C ALA A 45 -4.59 4.26 4.35
N VAL A 46 -3.90 3.22 3.87
CA VAL A 46 -2.50 3.27 3.47
C VAL A 46 -2.50 3.16 1.96
N MET A 47 -1.90 4.15 1.31
CA MET A 47 -1.65 4.05 -0.13
C MET A 47 -0.32 3.35 -0.34
N ASP A 48 -0.41 2.13 -0.86
CA ASP A 48 0.69 1.48 -1.54
C ASP A 48 0.95 2.22 -2.86
N GLN A 49 1.96 3.10 -2.84
CA GLN A 49 2.31 3.93 -3.98
C GLN A 49 2.76 3.10 -5.18
N GLU A 50 3.46 1.99 -4.95
CA GLU A 50 3.96 1.13 -6.01
C GLU A 50 2.79 0.45 -6.73
N ARG A 51 1.85 -0.14 -5.98
CA ARG A 51 0.63 -0.72 -6.55
C ARG A 51 -0.24 0.32 -7.27
N ALA A 52 -0.33 1.54 -6.73
CA ALA A 52 -1.05 2.63 -7.38
C ALA A 52 -0.43 2.98 -8.73
N TRP A 53 0.90 3.04 -8.82
CA TRP A 53 1.63 3.30 -10.07
C TRP A 53 1.51 2.17 -11.08
N GLU A 54 1.58 0.91 -10.63
CA GLU A 54 1.32 -0.26 -11.48
C GLU A 54 -0.06 -0.18 -12.16
N THR A 55 -1.07 0.26 -11.42
CA THR A 55 -2.43 0.43 -11.97
C THR A 55 -2.46 1.45 -13.12
N TYR A 56 -1.66 2.52 -13.05
CA TYR A 56 -1.52 3.52 -14.12
C TYR A 56 -0.69 3.02 -15.30
N LEU A 57 0.24 2.08 -15.06
CA LEU A 57 1.03 1.43 -16.11
C LEU A 57 0.23 0.41 -16.91
N ASP A 58 -0.78 -0.19 -16.30
CA ASP A 58 -1.69 -1.13 -16.95
C ASP A 58 -2.73 -0.45 -17.87
N ILE A 59 -2.72 0.90 -17.97
CA ILE A 59 -3.60 1.62 -18.88
C ILE A 59 -3.25 1.27 -20.33
N PRO A 60 -4.16 0.64 -21.09
CA PRO A 60 -3.86 0.25 -22.46
C PRO A 60 -3.67 1.50 -23.35
N ASN A 61 -2.71 1.45 -24.27
CA ASN A 61 -2.51 2.55 -25.21
C ASN A 61 -3.28 2.37 -26.52
N PHE A 62 -4.53 1.90 -26.45
CA PHE A 62 -5.34 1.71 -27.65
C PHE A 62 -5.55 3.03 -28.39
N THR A 63 -5.46 3.01 -29.71
CA THR A 63 -5.93 4.11 -30.58
C THR A 63 -7.41 3.95 -30.91
N ARG A 64 -8.04 5.01 -31.44
CA ARG A 64 -9.46 4.93 -31.82
C ARG A 64 -9.65 3.96 -32.99
N GLU A 65 -8.67 3.88 -33.87
CA GLU A 65 -8.60 3.01 -35.03
C GLU A 65 -8.46 1.55 -34.60
N GLU A 66 -7.54 1.24 -33.68
CA GLU A 66 -7.36 -0.11 -33.11
C GLU A 66 -8.61 -0.61 -32.39
N LEU A 67 -9.36 0.28 -31.74
CA LEU A 67 -10.66 -0.08 -31.18
C LEU A 67 -11.67 -0.40 -32.29
N GLY A 68 -11.59 0.25 -33.45
CA GLY A 68 -12.40 -0.04 -34.63
C GLY A 68 -12.04 -1.33 -35.36
N GLU A 69 -10.81 -1.84 -35.19
CA GLU A 69 -10.37 -3.12 -35.76
C GLU A 69 -10.79 -4.34 -34.93
N ASN A 70 -11.29 -4.14 -33.71
CA ASN A 70 -11.75 -5.25 -32.87
C ASN A 70 -13.06 -5.83 -33.42
N ASP A 71 -13.14 -7.16 -33.50
CA ASP A 71 -14.27 -7.89 -34.09
C ASP A 71 -15.65 -7.46 -33.56
N ILE A 72 -15.74 -7.02 -32.31
CA ILE A 72 -16.99 -6.56 -31.69
C ILE A 72 -17.14 -5.05 -31.80
N LEU A 73 -16.15 -4.27 -31.36
CA LEU A 73 -16.23 -2.80 -31.34
C LEU A 73 -16.20 -2.16 -32.74
N GLY A 74 -15.74 -2.92 -33.75
CA GLY A 74 -15.71 -2.54 -35.16
C GLY A 74 -17.03 -2.76 -35.88
N GLU A 75 -17.95 -3.55 -35.32
CA GLU A 75 -19.28 -3.75 -35.90
C GLU A 75 -20.02 -2.41 -36.01
N SER A 76 -20.72 -2.19 -37.12
CA SER A 76 -21.45 -0.94 -37.37
C SER A 76 -22.52 -0.64 -36.32
N GLY A 77 -23.06 -1.69 -35.66
CA GLY A 77 -24.00 -1.57 -34.54
C GLY A 77 -23.38 -1.16 -33.20
N ASN A 78 -22.04 -1.23 -33.06
CA ASN A 78 -21.34 -1.03 -31.78
C ASN A 78 -20.56 0.29 -31.72
N ALA A 79 -20.90 1.27 -32.57
CA ALA A 79 -20.25 2.57 -32.60
C ALA A 79 -20.33 3.30 -31.26
N ASP A 80 -21.47 3.23 -30.57
CA ASP A 80 -21.67 3.88 -29.27
C ASP A 80 -20.86 3.20 -28.15
N LEU A 81 -20.79 1.86 -28.14
CA LEU A 81 -19.94 1.12 -27.20
C LEU A 81 -18.46 1.47 -27.43
N LYS A 82 -18.00 1.50 -28.69
CA LYS A 82 -16.63 1.92 -29.03
C LYS A 82 -16.34 3.33 -28.53
N ASP A 83 -17.26 4.27 -28.71
CA ASP A 83 -17.11 5.65 -28.24
C ASP A 83 -17.10 5.73 -26.69
N ALA A 84 -17.92 4.93 -26.00
CA ALA A 84 -17.92 4.82 -24.54
C ALA A 84 -16.57 4.26 -24.02
N VAL A 85 -16.05 3.21 -24.65
CA VAL A 85 -14.73 2.62 -24.32
C VAL A 85 -13.62 3.65 -24.55
N TRP A 86 -13.62 4.33 -25.69
CA TRP A 86 -12.64 5.36 -26.01
C TRP A 86 -12.67 6.52 -25.00
N LYS A 87 -13.86 7.06 -24.70
CA LYS A 87 -14.02 8.15 -23.72
C LYS A 87 -13.56 7.73 -22.33
N THR A 88 -13.88 6.51 -21.91
CA THR A 88 -13.42 5.97 -20.62
C THR A 88 -11.89 5.89 -20.58
N LEU A 89 -11.27 5.41 -21.66
CA LEU A 89 -9.82 5.32 -21.75
C LEU A 89 -9.14 6.69 -21.67
N VAL A 90 -9.68 7.69 -22.37
CA VAL A 90 -9.19 9.07 -22.30
C VAL A 90 -9.30 9.63 -20.88
N THR A 91 -10.47 9.52 -20.25
CA THR A 91 -10.68 9.97 -18.85
C THR A 91 -9.70 9.30 -17.89
N VAL A 92 -9.47 7.99 -18.04
CA VAL A 92 -8.52 7.23 -17.20
C VAL A 92 -7.09 7.73 -17.39
N LYS A 93 -6.63 7.99 -18.63
CA LYS A 93 -5.31 8.57 -18.91
C LYS A 93 -5.16 9.96 -18.29
N GLU A 94 -6.16 10.82 -18.45
CA GLU A 94 -6.15 12.19 -17.90
C GLU A 94 -6.19 12.22 -16.37
N SER A 95 -6.77 11.18 -15.74
CA SER A 95 -6.83 11.06 -14.29
C SER A 95 -5.47 10.99 -13.60
N GLU A 96 -4.40 10.63 -14.32
CA GLU A 96 -3.04 10.55 -13.78
C GLU A 96 -2.58 11.88 -13.18
N ILE A 97 -2.94 13.00 -13.80
CA ILE A 97 -2.61 14.35 -13.29
C ILE A 97 -3.28 14.58 -11.93
N HIS A 98 -4.52 14.11 -11.77
CA HIS A 98 -5.27 14.26 -10.53
C HIS A 98 -4.72 13.37 -9.41
N PHE A 99 -4.27 12.16 -9.75
CA PHE A 99 -3.56 11.30 -8.81
C PHE A 99 -2.23 11.91 -8.36
N LYS A 100 -1.41 12.41 -9.29
CA LYS A 100 -0.13 13.11 -8.99
C LYS A 100 -0.37 14.30 -8.07
N ASN A 101 -1.33 15.16 -8.42
CA ASN A 101 -1.69 16.33 -7.63
C ASN A 101 -2.20 15.95 -6.24
N GLY A 102 -3.08 14.95 -6.13
CA GLY A 102 -3.62 14.48 -4.86
C GLY A 102 -2.54 13.92 -3.94
N THR A 103 -1.66 13.08 -4.47
CA THR A 103 -0.54 12.47 -3.73
C THR A 103 0.46 13.53 -3.25
N ALA A 104 0.85 14.47 -4.12
CA ALA A 104 1.75 15.56 -3.76
C ALA A 104 1.14 16.45 -2.67
N CYS A 105 -0.13 16.83 -2.82
CA CYS A 105 -0.81 17.65 -1.83
C CYS A 105 -0.90 16.96 -0.46
N MET A 106 -1.26 15.68 -0.44
CA MET A 106 -1.29 14.87 0.78
C MET A 106 0.09 14.84 1.46
N SER A 107 1.16 14.61 0.70
CA SER A 107 2.54 14.58 1.24
C SER A 107 2.95 15.90 1.88
N GLU A 108 2.75 17.01 1.18
CA GLU A 108 3.05 18.35 1.72
C GLU A 108 2.18 18.69 2.92
N TRP A 109 0.89 18.33 2.87
CA TRP A 109 -0.01 18.57 3.99
C TRP A 109 0.43 17.79 5.23
N LYS A 110 0.83 16.52 5.08
CA LYS A 110 1.35 15.71 6.18
C LYS A 110 2.58 16.37 6.83
N LYS A 111 3.52 16.90 6.05
CA LYS A 111 4.69 17.64 6.56
C LYS A 111 4.29 18.86 7.38
N VAL A 112 3.29 19.62 6.91
CA VAL A 112 2.79 20.80 7.63
C VAL A 112 2.12 20.39 8.96
N VAL A 113 1.35 19.30 8.96
CA VAL A 113 0.74 18.75 10.18
C VAL A 113 1.83 18.31 11.17
N GLU A 114 2.82 17.53 10.73
CA GLU A 114 3.93 17.06 11.58
C GLU A 114 4.74 18.23 12.15
N ALA A 115 5.03 19.26 11.34
CA ALA A 115 5.71 20.48 11.79
C ALA A 115 4.90 21.23 12.86
N ASN A 116 3.57 21.22 12.73
CA ASN A 116 2.66 21.79 13.71
C ASN A 116 2.64 21.00 15.01
N GLU A 117 2.53 19.67 14.94
CA GLU A 117 2.56 18.81 16.13
C GLU A 117 3.88 18.93 16.89
N LYS A 118 4.99 18.97 16.17
CA LYS A 118 6.32 19.23 16.74
C LYS A 118 6.36 20.57 17.48
N THR A 119 5.80 21.62 16.88
CA THR A 119 5.74 22.96 17.52
C THR A 119 4.95 22.93 18.83
N VAL A 120 3.81 22.22 18.86
CA VAL A 120 3.03 22.04 20.11
C VAL A 120 3.85 21.30 21.15
N LYS A 121 4.51 20.20 20.78
CA LYS A 121 5.31 19.38 21.69
C LYS A 121 6.48 20.17 22.28
N ASP A 122 7.20 20.94 21.46
CA ASP A 122 8.36 21.71 21.87
C ASP A 122 7.97 22.84 22.85
N ALA A 123 6.77 23.42 22.69
CA ALA A 123 6.25 24.50 23.52
C ALA A 123 5.43 24.04 24.75
N ALA A 124 5.01 22.77 24.80
CA ALA A 124 4.11 22.25 25.85
C ALA A 124 4.67 22.49 27.26
N GLY A 125 5.93 22.11 27.50
CA GLY A 125 6.56 22.28 28.82
C GLY A 125 6.72 23.75 29.23
N ALA A 126 7.02 24.64 28.29
CA ALA A 126 7.09 26.08 28.57
C ALA A 126 5.71 26.66 28.91
N THR A 127 4.67 26.18 28.23
CA THR A 127 3.28 26.60 28.42
C THR A 127 2.72 26.16 29.77
N GLU A 128 3.02 24.95 30.22
CA GLU A 128 2.59 24.52 31.55
C GLU A 128 3.27 25.34 32.66
N ARG A 129 4.52 25.74 32.47
CA ARG A 129 5.22 26.62 33.42
C ARG A 129 4.59 28.01 33.48
N ILE A 130 4.25 28.61 32.32
CA ILE A 130 3.60 29.92 32.31
C ILE A 130 2.19 29.84 32.91
N LYS A 131 1.42 28.78 32.63
CA LYS A 131 0.12 28.53 33.30
C LYS A 131 0.26 28.38 34.81
N GLY A 132 1.33 27.72 35.28
CA GLY A 132 1.65 27.62 36.70
C GLY A 132 1.89 28.98 37.35
N ILE A 133 2.58 29.90 36.66
CA ILE A 133 2.76 31.28 37.09
C ILE A 133 1.41 32.01 37.19
N ILE A 134 0.54 31.89 36.18
CA ILE A 134 -0.79 32.54 36.20
C ILE A 134 -1.63 32.05 37.38
N LYS A 135 -1.61 30.74 37.68
CA LYS A 135 -2.30 30.21 38.87
C LYS A 135 -1.76 30.81 40.17
N LYS A 136 -0.46 31.03 40.29
CA LYS A 136 0.15 31.69 41.47
C LYS A 136 -0.22 33.17 41.56
N ILE A 137 -0.40 33.86 40.43
CA ILE A 137 -0.95 35.23 40.41
C ILE A 137 -2.35 35.23 41.04
N ASP A 138 -3.20 34.26 40.69
CA ASP A 138 -4.55 34.13 41.25
C ASP A 138 -4.55 33.87 42.76
N GLU A 139 -3.45 33.42 43.35
CA GLU A 139 -3.34 33.25 44.81
C GLU A 139 -3.13 34.59 45.53
N VAL A 140 -2.43 35.54 44.91
CA VAL A 140 -2.00 36.81 45.53
C VAL A 140 -2.81 38.03 45.06
N ALA A 141 -3.43 37.95 43.88
CA ALA A 141 -4.20 39.01 43.27
C ALA A 141 -5.59 38.51 42.82
N ASP A 142 -6.57 39.39 42.89
CA ASP A 142 -7.88 39.17 42.29
C ASP A 142 -7.82 39.63 40.82
N ARG A 143 -8.25 38.75 39.91
CA ARG A 143 -8.35 39.09 38.48
C ARG A 143 -9.32 40.24 38.27
N GLU A 144 -9.08 40.99 37.21
CA GLU A 144 -9.98 42.05 36.77
C GLU A 144 -11.39 41.51 36.63
N THR A 145 -12.31 42.03 37.45
CA THR A 145 -13.73 41.84 37.19
C THR A 145 -14.20 42.99 36.31
N LYS A 146 -15.13 42.70 35.42
CA LYS A 146 -15.91 43.77 34.82
C LYS A 146 -16.83 44.28 35.93
N ASP A 147 -16.77 45.58 36.21
CA ASP A 147 -17.79 46.17 37.06
C ASP A 147 -19.17 46.04 36.36
N LYS A 148 -20.23 46.40 37.09
CA LYS A 148 -21.60 46.38 36.57
C LYS A 148 -21.82 47.21 35.29
N TYR A 149 -20.86 48.06 34.90
CA TYR A 149 -20.90 48.88 33.69
C TYR A 149 -20.00 48.34 32.57
N GLY A 150 -19.40 47.16 32.77
CA GLY A 150 -18.46 46.58 31.81
C GLY A 150 -17.07 47.23 31.83
N LYS A 151 -16.79 48.16 32.75
CA LYS A 151 -15.47 48.76 32.90
C LYS A 151 -14.56 47.74 33.56
N ILE A 152 -13.43 47.52 32.93
CA ILE A 152 -12.37 46.63 33.42
C ILE A 152 -11.76 47.32 34.65
N THR A 153 -11.94 46.75 35.85
CA THR A 153 -11.20 47.21 37.02
C THR A 153 -9.79 46.67 36.96
N THR A 154 -8.79 47.50 37.24
CA THR A 154 -7.39 47.08 37.31
C THR A 154 -7.22 45.93 38.30
N MET A 155 -6.27 45.04 38.02
CA MET A 155 -5.86 43.96 38.94
C MET A 155 -5.56 44.55 40.32
N LYS A 156 -6.01 43.88 41.39
CA LYS A 156 -5.79 44.30 42.77
C LYS A 156 -5.19 43.16 43.56
N LEU A 157 -4.27 43.48 44.47
CA LEU A 157 -3.83 42.52 45.47
C LEU A 157 -5.00 42.17 46.40
N LYS A 158 -5.05 40.91 46.82
CA LYS A 158 -6.05 40.47 47.79
C LYS A 158 -5.85 41.17 49.13
N ASP A 159 -6.93 41.40 49.88
CA ASP A 159 -6.88 42.07 51.19
C ASP A 159 -5.94 41.38 52.19
N ALA A 160 -5.82 40.05 52.09
CA ALA A 160 -4.90 39.23 52.86
C ALA A 160 -3.58 38.96 52.11
N CYS A 161 -3.01 40.00 51.48
CA CYS A 161 -1.79 39.84 50.70
C CYS A 161 -0.64 39.29 51.54
N ASP A 162 -0.11 38.14 51.10
CA ASP A 162 1.03 37.46 51.67
C ASP A 162 2.30 37.95 50.95
N GLY A 163 3.04 38.86 51.60
CA GLY A 163 4.23 39.48 51.03
C GLY A 163 5.31 38.48 50.65
N GLU A 164 5.45 37.38 51.40
CA GLU A 164 6.46 36.35 51.10
C GLU A 164 6.10 35.59 49.82
N LYS A 165 4.81 35.26 49.62
CA LYS A 165 4.34 34.63 48.39
C LYS A 165 4.48 35.55 47.19
N LEU A 166 4.14 36.84 47.34
CA LEU A 166 4.31 37.83 46.28
C LEU A 166 5.80 37.96 45.90
N ASP A 167 6.70 38.02 46.88
CA ASP A 167 8.14 38.12 46.64
C ASP A 167 8.70 36.91 45.89
N LYS A 168 8.31 35.70 46.30
CA LYS A 168 8.68 34.47 45.59
C LYS A 168 8.17 34.48 44.16
N LEU A 169 6.92 34.89 43.94
CA LEU A 169 6.32 34.97 42.62
C LEU A 169 7.05 35.98 41.72
N LEU A 170 7.34 37.17 42.22
CA LEU A 170 8.06 38.21 41.47
C LEU A 170 9.51 37.83 41.15
N GLN A 171 10.15 36.96 41.93
CA GLN A 171 11.45 36.37 41.60
C GLN A 171 11.34 35.23 40.58
N GLU A 172 10.27 34.43 40.66
CA GLU A 172 10.07 33.28 39.79
C GLU A 172 9.69 33.69 38.36
N ILE A 173 8.88 34.74 38.18
CA ILE A 173 8.41 35.18 36.86
C ILE A 173 9.56 35.49 35.90
N PRO A 174 10.54 36.38 36.21
CA PRO A 174 11.65 36.66 35.29
C PRO A 174 12.46 35.42 34.95
N LYS A 175 12.65 34.51 35.92
CA LYS A 175 13.37 33.25 35.71
C LYS A 175 12.63 32.36 34.71
N VAL A 176 11.32 32.15 34.90
CA VAL A 176 10.50 31.36 33.97
C VAL A 176 10.50 32.02 32.58
N LEU A 177 10.25 33.32 32.48
CA LEU A 177 10.21 34.04 31.21
C LEU A 177 11.53 33.90 30.44
N LYS A 178 12.69 34.06 31.10
CA LYS A 178 14.01 33.89 30.49
C LYS A 178 14.24 32.46 30.02
N GLU A 179 13.89 31.46 30.84
CA GLU A 179 14.05 30.04 30.50
C GLU A 179 13.10 29.58 29.39
N THR A 180 11.93 30.21 29.25
CA THR A 180 10.93 29.86 28.24
C THR A 180 10.98 30.70 26.98
N LYS A 181 11.84 31.73 26.93
CA LYS A 181 11.89 32.71 25.83
C LYS A 181 11.95 32.07 24.44
N GLU A 182 12.84 31.10 24.25
CA GLU A 182 13.04 30.41 22.96
C GLU A 182 11.91 29.43 22.60
N LYS A 183 11.02 29.12 23.55
CA LYS A 183 9.90 28.18 23.38
C LYS A 183 8.54 28.88 23.38
N ALA A 184 8.50 30.16 23.71
CA ALA A 184 7.30 30.96 23.61
C ALA A 184 6.88 31.04 22.13
N PRO A 185 5.59 30.96 21.82
CA PRO A 185 5.12 31.05 20.44
C PRO A 185 5.42 32.44 19.90
N GLY A 186 6.39 32.55 19.00
CA GLY A 186 6.71 33.81 18.32
C GLY A 186 5.93 34.01 17.03
N LYS A 187 6.41 34.95 16.22
CA LYS A 187 5.90 35.22 14.87
C LYS A 187 5.81 33.95 14.00
N GLU A 188 6.82 33.08 14.06
CA GLU A 188 6.89 31.85 13.28
C GLU A 188 5.75 30.86 13.59
N VAL A 189 5.41 30.68 14.88
CA VAL A 189 4.34 29.75 15.29
C VAL A 189 2.98 30.21 14.77
N VAL A 190 2.73 31.52 14.79
CA VAL A 190 1.50 32.09 14.24
C VAL A 190 1.45 31.91 12.71
N PHE A 191 2.58 32.00 12.02
CA PHE A 191 2.63 31.74 10.59
C PHE A 191 2.45 30.28 10.20
N LYS A 192 2.90 29.33 11.02
CA LYS A 192 2.60 27.91 10.83
C LYS A 192 1.09 27.61 10.83
N ILE A 193 0.30 28.37 11.60
CA ILE A 193 -1.18 28.30 11.53
C ILE A 193 -1.68 28.76 10.15
N ALA A 194 -1.13 29.86 9.62
CA ALA A 194 -1.52 30.40 8.32
C ALA A 194 -1.12 29.47 7.17
N GLU A 195 0.09 28.91 7.24
CA GLU A 195 0.62 27.89 6.34
C GLU A 195 -0.29 26.67 6.28
N ALA A 196 -0.69 26.13 7.44
CA ALA A 196 -1.60 25.00 7.53
C ALA A 196 -2.98 25.28 6.95
N LYS A 197 -3.50 26.51 7.14
CA LYS A 197 -4.77 26.93 6.53
C LYS A 197 -4.66 27.03 5.01
N GLN A 198 -3.53 27.51 4.49
CA GLN A 198 -3.31 27.59 3.06
C GLN A 198 -3.17 26.20 2.44
N ALA A 199 -2.38 25.31 3.06
CA ALA A 199 -2.25 23.92 2.63
C ALA A 199 -3.62 23.21 2.62
N GLU A 200 -4.44 23.41 3.65
CA GLU A 200 -5.81 22.89 3.72
C GLU A 200 -6.67 23.39 2.54
N LEU A 201 -6.61 24.69 2.21
CA LEU A 201 -7.38 25.24 1.10
C LEU A 201 -6.97 24.62 -0.24
N LEU A 202 -5.66 24.50 -0.49
CA LEU A 202 -5.14 23.90 -1.71
C LEU A 202 -5.52 22.43 -1.82
N CYS A 203 -5.33 21.65 -0.76
CA CYS A 203 -5.65 20.23 -0.79
C CYS A 203 -7.14 19.93 -0.83
N LYS A 204 -7.99 20.82 -0.30
CA LYS A 204 -9.44 20.75 -0.53
C LYS A 204 -9.80 20.98 -1.99
N ALA A 205 -9.18 21.95 -2.65
CA ALA A 205 -9.39 22.18 -4.09
C ALA A 205 -8.94 20.96 -4.91
N THR A 206 -7.76 20.42 -4.60
CA THR A 206 -7.24 19.20 -5.24
C THR A 206 -8.16 18.01 -5.00
N ARG A 207 -8.62 17.79 -3.76
CA ARG A 207 -9.59 16.73 -3.43
C ARG A 207 -10.88 16.88 -4.23
N SER A 208 -11.40 18.11 -4.36
CA SER A 208 -12.60 18.37 -5.17
C SER A 208 -12.39 18.01 -6.64
N ASN A 209 -11.21 18.31 -7.19
CA ASN A 209 -10.86 17.93 -8.55
C ASN A 209 -10.77 16.40 -8.71
N VAL A 210 -10.14 15.70 -7.75
CA VAL A 210 -10.10 14.22 -7.74
C VAL A 210 -11.50 13.63 -7.64
N ALA A 211 -12.36 14.17 -6.77
CA ALA A 211 -13.75 13.73 -6.61
C ALA A 211 -14.57 13.91 -7.89
N HIS A 212 -14.37 15.00 -8.63
CA HIS A 212 -15.02 15.20 -9.93
C HIS A 212 -14.60 14.12 -10.94
N VAL A 213 -13.31 13.79 -11.00
CA VAL A 213 -12.80 12.73 -11.90
C VAL A 213 -13.30 11.35 -11.49
N LEU A 214 -13.40 11.06 -10.19
CA LEU A 214 -14.01 9.83 -9.69
C LEU A 214 -15.44 9.64 -10.21
N ILE A 215 -16.28 10.67 -10.08
CA ILE A 215 -17.66 10.66 -10.58
C ILE A 215 -17.70 10.47 -12.09
N ASP A 216 -16.79 11.12 -12.84
CA ASP A 216 -16.75 10.96 -14.28
C ASP A 216 -16.35 9.52 -14.67
N ILE A 217 -15.31 8.95 -14.05
CA ILE A 217 -14.91 7.55 -14.28
C ILE A 217 -16.07 6.59 -13.99
N GLU A 218 -16.78 6.77 -12.86
CA GLU A 218 -17.93 5.92 -12.50
C GLU A 218 -19.02 5.96 -13.56
N ARG A 219 -19.41 7.17 -13.98
CA ARG A 219 -20.41 7.37 -15.03
C ARG A 219 -19.98 6.76 -16.37
N LYS A 220 -18.69 6.87 -16.72
CA LYS A 220 -18.16 6.32 -17.98
C LYS A 220 -18.11 4.79 -17.94
N VAL A 221 -17.69 4.21 -16.82
CA VAL A 221 -17.73 2.76 -16.58
C VAL A 221 -19.16 2.23 -16.64
N GLU A 222 -20.11 2.89 -15.99
CA GLU A 222 -21.54 2.55 -16.08
C GLU A 222 -22.02 2.61 -17.54
N GLY A 223 -21.62 3.65 -18.29
CA GLY A 223 -21.92 3.81 -19.71
C GLY A 223 -21.39 2.67 -20.60
N ILE A 224 -20.26 2.04 -20.27
CA ILE A 224 -19.79 0.84 -20.97
C ILE A 224 -20.72 -0.35 -20.65
N THR A 225 -21.14 -0.48 -19.40
CA THR A 225 -21.93 -1.64 -18.93
C THR A 225 -23.39 -1.67 -19.40
N THR A 226 -23.92 -0.57 -19.94
CA THR A 226 -25.28 -0.53 -20.50
C THR A 226 -25.41 -1.38 -21.77
N PHE A 227 -24.31 -1.64 -22.48
CA PHE A 227 -24.24 -2.49 -23.67
C PHE A 227 -24.04 -3.98 -23.29
N VAL A 228 -24.99 -4.51 -22.50
CA VAL A 228 -24.95 -5.88 -22.00
C VAL A 228 -24.92 -6.88 -23.16
N GLY A 229 -23.98 -7.82 -23.14
CA GLY A 229 -23.75 -8.78 -24.22
C GLY A 229 -22.51 -8.41 -25.02
N ASP A 230 -22.56 -7.35 -25.80
CA ASP A 230 -21.44 -6.92 -26.66
C ASP A 230 -20.22 -6.49 -25.86
N TYR A 231 -20.42 -5.80 -24.72
CA TYR A 231 -19.34 -5.50 -23.78
C TYR A 231 -18.61 -6.79 -23.31
N ASN A 232 -19.35 -7.83 -22.93
CA ASN A 232 -18.77 -9.08 -22.43
C ASN A 232 -18.05 -9.88 -23.52
N ARG A 233 -18.34 -9.60 -24.79
CA ARG A 233 -17.69 -10.23 -25.95
C ARG A 233 -16.41 -9.51 -26.39
N SER A 234 -16.17 -8.29 -25.91
CA SER A 234 -14.99 -7.50 -26.28
C SER A 234 -13.95 -7.49 -25.16
N ASP A 235 -12.85 -8.22 -25.37
CA ASP A 235 -11.71 -8.22 -24.43
C ASP A 235 -11.14 -6.82 -24.19
N LYS A 236 -11.12 -5.95 -25.22
CA LYS A 236 -10.64 -4.57 -25.09
C LYS A 236 -11.56 -3.75 -24.18
N ALA A 237 -12.88 -3.89 -24.32
CA ALA A 237 -13.84 -3.19 -23.47
C ALA A 237 -13.73 -3.66 -22.01
N MET A 238 -13.63 -4.98 -21.78
CA MET A 238 -13.42 -5.55 -20.44
C MET A 238 -12.13 -5.09 -19.79
N LEU A 239 -11.03 -5.01 -20.56
CA LEU A 239 -9.75 -4.51 -20.07
C LEU A 239 -9.85 -3.04 -19.65
N VAL A 240 -10.40 -2.17 -20.51
CA VAL A 240 -10.58 -0.74 -20.20
C VAL A 240 -11.44 -0.55 -18.95
N LYS A 241 -12.53 -1.32 -18.81
CA LYS A 241 -13.36 -1.28 -17.59
C LYS A 241 -12.57 -1.66 -16.34
N ARG A 242 -11.84 -2.79 -16.38
CA ARG A 242 -11.05 -3.27 -15.23
C ARG A 242 -10.02 -2.24 -14.79
N VAL A 243 -9.32 -1.64 -15.74
CA VAL A 243 -8.34 -0.58 -15.46
C VAL A 243 -9.05 0.64 -14.87
N ALA A 244 -10.17 1.07 -15.45
CA ALA A 244 -10.94 2.20 -14.93
C ALA A 244 -11.43 1.98 -13.48
N GLU A 245 -11.87 0.77 -13.13
CA GLU A 245 -12.25 0.38 -11.77
C GLU A 245 -11.04 0.39 -10.82
N GLY A 246 -9.89 -0.12 -11.25
CA GLY A 246 -8.65 -0.07 -10.47
C GLY A 246 -8.21 1.37 -10.19
N ILE A 247 -8.24 2.22 -11.21
CA ILE A 247 -7.90 3.65 -11.08
C ILE A 247 -8.91 4.39 -10.19
N ASN A 248 -10.21 4.08 -10.30
CA ASN A 248 -11.22 4.61 -9.40
C ASN A 248 -10.90 4.26 -7.95
N ALA A 249 -10.58 3.00 -7.64
CA ALA A 249 -10.20 2.57 -6.30
C ALA A 249 -8.96 3.33 -5.77
N THR A 250 -7.94 3.50 -6.61
CA THR A 250 -6.72 4.27 -6.29
C THR A 250 -7.04 5.73 -5.97
N LEU A 251 -7.85 6.40 -6.79
CA LEU A 251 -8.26 7.79 -6.54
C LEU A 251 -9.14 7.93 -5.30
N ARG A 252 -10.01 6.95 -5.00
CA ARG A 252 -10.77 6.91 -3.74
C ARG A 252 -9.84 6.85 -2.53
N ASN A 253 -8.79 6.04 -2.60
CA ASN A 253 -7.78 5.97 -1.54
C ASN A 253 -7.08 7.32 -1.33
N VAL A 254 -6.71 8.01 -2.42
CA VAL A 254 -6.15 9.39 -2.35
C VAL A 254 -7.12 10.34 -1.67
N THR A 255 -8.42 10.32 -1.98
CA THR A 255 -9.40 11.19 -1.31
C THR A 255 -9.53 10.88 0.18
N ALA A 256 -9.53 9.60 0.56
CA ALA A 256 -9.61 9.17 1.97
C ALA A 256 -8.38 9.60 2.77
N LEU A 257 -7.20 9.52 2.16
CA LEU A 257 -5.95 10.00 2.76
C LEU A 257 -5.95 11.51 2.98
N ILE A 258 -6.40 12.28 1.98
CA ILE A 258 -6.54 13.73 2.13
C ILE A 258 -7.52 14.07 3.26
N ASP A 259 -8.62 13.33 3.38
CA ASP A 259 -9.60 13.50 4.47
C ASP A 259 -8.99 13.18 5.84
N ASN A 260 -8.21 12.11 5.96
CA ASN A 260 -7.52 11.76 7.20
C ASN A 260 -6.56 12.87 7.64
N VAL A 261 -5.69 13.34 6.73
CA VAL A 261 -4.77 14.45 7.01
C VAL A 261 -5.54 15.74 7.35
N THR A 262 -6.69 15.98 6.72
CA THR A 262 -7.57 17.12 7.06
C THR A 262 -8.01 17.08 8.52
N VAL A 263 -8.41 15.90 9.02
CA VAL A 263 -8.83 15.71 10.41
C VAL A 263 -7.65 15.94 11.36
N GLN A 264 -6.50 15.31 11.09
CA GLN A 264 -5.28 15.51 11.89
C GLN A 264 -4.86 16.98 11.95
N ASN A 265 -4.92 17.68 10.81
CA ASN A 265 -4.63 19.10 10.73
C ASN A 265 -5.52 19.94 11.62
N ARG A 266 -6.83 19.66 11.69
CA ARG A 266 -7.75 20.40 12.56
C ARG A 266 -7.34 20.30 14.03
N PHE A 267 -6.92 19.11 14.48
CA PHE A 267 -6.43 18.92 15.84
C PHE A 267 -5.08 19.61 16.07
N ALA A 268 -4.12 19.46 15.14
CA ALA A 268 -2.81 20.10 15.25
C ALA A 268 -2.93 21.63 15.28
N VAL A 269 -3.66 22.22 14.33
CA VAL A 269 -3.92 23.67 14.26
C VAL A 269 -4.74 24.15 15.46
N GLY A 270 -5.72 23.37 15.92
CA GLY A 270 -6.49 23.65 17.13
C GLY A 270 -5.58 23.79 18.35
N ARG A 271 -4.69 22.80 18.57
CA ARG A 271 -3.71 22.83 19.66
C ARG A 271 -2.76 24.02 19.58
N ILE A 272 -2.24 24.36 18.39
CA ILE A 272 -1.38 25.57 18.24
C ILE A 272 -2.15 26.85 18.51
N LYS A 273 -3.41 26.96 18.07
CA LYS A 273 -4.24 28.14 18.38
C LYS A 273 -4.45 28.29 19.89
N THR A 274 -4.76 27.20 20.59
CA THR A 274 -4.87 27.19 22.05
C THR A 274 -3.55 27.60 22.69
N LEU A 275 -2.42 27.05 22.23
CA LEU A 275 -1.08 27.43 22.68
C LEU A 275 -0.85 28.95 22.54
N VAL A 276 -1.06 29.51 21.34
CA VAL A 276 -0.90 30.96 21.10
C VAL A 276 -1.83 31.78 22.00
N GLN A 277 -3.06 31.32 22.20
CA GLN A 277 -4.04 31.99 23.06
C GLN A 277 -3.63 31.97 24.54
N ASP A 278 -3.18 30.82 25.05
CA ASP A 278 -2.69 30.65 26.42
C ASP A 278 -1.56 31.63 26.72
N TRP A 279 -0.62 31.78 25.77
CA TRP A 279 0.49 32.74 25.90
C TRP A 279 0.05 34.20 25.82
N LYS A 280 -0.93 34.53 24.97
CA LYS A 280 -1.52 35.87 24.91
C LYS A 280 -2.18 36.26 26.23
N GLU A 281 -2.96 35.34 26.79
CA GLU A 281 -3.62 35.54 28.09
C GLU A 281 -2.58 35.65 29.20
N ALA A 282 -1.57 34.78 29.21
CA ALA A 282 -0.50 34.85 30.20
C ALA A 282 0.27 36.18 30.15
N TYR A 283 0.63 36.68 28.96
CA TYR A 283 1.28 37.98 28.82
C TYR A 283 0.37 39.13 29.24
N ALA A 284 -0.92 39.08 28.94
CA ALA A 284 -1.87 40.09 29.42
C ALA A 284 -1.98 40.11 30.96
N GLU A 285 -2.03 38.94 31.60
CA GLU A 285 -2.05 38.86 33.07
C GLU A 285 -0.73 39.33 33.71
N LEU A 286 0.41 39.00 33.10
CA LEU A 286 1.72 39.49 33.55
C LEU A 286 1.87 41.01 33.37
N GLU A 287 1.32 41.56 32.29
CA GLU A 287 1.30 43.01 32.04
C GLU A 287 0.44 43.74 33.08
N ARG A 288 -0.70 43.15 33.48
CA ARG A 288 -1.54 43.68 34.56
C ARG A 288 -0.83 43.64 35.90
N LEU A 289 -0.15 42.53 36.21
CA LEU A 289 0.65 42.40 37.43
C LEU A 289 1.75 43.48 37.46
N ALA A 290 2.46 43.69 36.34
CA ALA A 290 3.50 44.71 36.23
C ALA A 290 2.96 46.14 36.43
N LYS A 291 1.69 46.40 36.08
CA LYS A 291 1.02 47.71 36.27
C LYS A 291 0.50 47.97 37.68
N LEU A 292 0.69 47.04 38.63
CA LEU A 292 0.29 47.26 40.03
C LEU A 292 0.98 48.46 40.68
N GLU A 293 2.12 48.91 40.15
CA GLU A 293 2.89 50.05 40.63
C GLU A 293 2.05 51.34 40.79
N GLY A 294 1.03 51.55 39.95
CA GLY A 294 0.18 52.76 40.01
C GLY A 294 -1.02 52.67 40.97
N SER A 295 -1.24 51.54 41.62
CA SER A 295 -2.44 51.30 42.41
C SER A 295 -2.22 51.74 43.85
N THR A 296 -2.75 52.91 44.23
CA THR A 296 -2.70 53.39 45.62
C THR A 296 -3.39 52.36 46.53
N PRO A 297 -2.70 51.78 47.54
CA PRO A 297 -3.30 50.78 48.40
C PRO A 297 -4.48 51.40 49.15
N LEU A 298 -5.70 50.94 48.87
CA LEU A 298 -6.95 51.45 49.42
C LEU A 298 -7.20 51.01 50.88
N GLY A 299 -6.20 50.47 51.58
CA GLY A 299 -6.31 50.03 52.97
C GLY A 299 -4.96 50.02 53.68
N SER A 300 -4.97 50.33 54.99
CA SER A 300 -3.81 50.51 55.87
C SER A 300 -2.97 49.24 56.14
N ASN A 301 -3.19 48.14 55.41
CA ASN A 301 -2.46 46.89 55.61
C ASN A 301 -1.17 46.87 54.77
N GLN A 302 -0.15 47.49 55.34
CA GLN A 302 1.20 47.75 54.81
C GLN A 302 2.07 46.52 54.47
N LYS A 303 1.51 45.30 54.38
CA LYS A 303 2.31 44.06 54.29
C LYS A 303 2.99 43.83 52.94
N CYS A 304 2.30 44.11 51.83
CA CYS A 304 2.84 43.98 50.49
C CYS A 304 3.29 45.35 50.00
N LYS A 305 4.50 45.76 50.40
CA LYS A 305 5.06 47.07 50.02
C LYS A 305 5.41 47.09 48.52
N ILE A 306 4.41 47.35 47.66
CA ILE A 306 4.54 47.33 46.19
C ILE A 306 5.64 48.28 45.70
N GLU A 307 5.78 49.44 46.33
CA GLU A 307 6.82 50.43 46.01
C GLU A 307 8.24 49.84 46.09
N GLU A 308 8.49 48.94 47.04
CA GLU A 308 9.78 48.25 47.19
C GLU A 308 10.01 47.18 46.10
N LYS A 309 8.98 46.85 45.31
CA LYS A 309 8.99 45.81 44.26
C LYS A 309 9.00 46.36 42.84
N LYS A 310 9.04 47.70 42.69
CA LYS A 310 9.03 48.40 41.41
C LYS A 310 10.02 47.84 40.39
N SER A 311 11.28 47.61 40.79
CA SER A 311 12.32 47.10 39.89
C SER A 311 12.00 45.71 39.31
N GLN A 312 11.38 44.82 40.10
CA GLN A 312 10.96 43.50 39.64
C GLN A 312 9.80 43.59 38.66
N LEU A 313 8.82 44.48 38.92
CA LEU A 313 7.68 44.72 38.04
C LEU A 313 8.12 45.32 36.70
N GLU A 314 9.06 46.28 36.71
CA GLU A 314 9.67 46.85 35.51
C GLU A 314 10.44 45.78 34.69
N GLU A 315 11.19 44.88 35.35
CA GLU A 315 11.86 43.76 34.69
C GLU A 315 10.85 42.83 34.00
N ILE A 316 9.76 42.46 34.68
CA ILE A 316 8.69 41.63 34.10
C ILE A 316 8.09 42.32 32.87
N SER A 317 7.75 43.61 32.97
CA SER A 317 7.23 44.39 31.86
C SER A 317 8.19 44.39 30.66
N GLY A 318 9.49 44.57 30.90
CA GLY A 318 10.52 44.51 29.86
C GLY A 318 10.62 43.15 29.17
N LEU A 319 10.48 42.05 29.92
CA LEU A 319 10.57 40.69 29.38
C LEU A 319 9.37 40.27 28.53
N ILE A 320 8.18 40.82 28.77
CA ILE A 320 6.96 40.45 28.05
C ILE A 320 6.62 41.40 26.88
N ALA A 321 7.09 42.65 26.91
CA ALA A 321 6.68 43.67 25.94
C ALA A 321 6.93 43.28 24.47
N GLU A 322 8.13 42.80 24.15
CA GLU A 322 8.46 42.42 22.77
C GLU A 322 7.76 41.13 22.34
N PRO A 323 7.80 40.01 23.08
CA PRO A 323 7.04 38.80 22.72
C PRO A 323 5.54 39.05 22.56
N GLN A 324 4.92 39.83 23.45
CA GLN A 324 3.50 40.15 23.37
C GLN A 324 3.17 40.96 22.10
N LYS A 325 4.02 41.94 21.77
CA LYS A 325 3.88 42.75 20.54
C LYS A 325 4.06 41.90 19.30
N GLU A 326 5.03 41.00 19.26
CA GLU A 326 5.25 40.07 18.15
C GLU A 326 4.06 39.14 17.92
N ILE A 327 3.56 38.49 18.97
CA ILE A 327 2.39 37.60 18.88
C ILE A 327 1.15 38.37 18.43
N LYS A 328 0.92 39.57 18.99
CA LYS A 328 -0.21 40.41 18.62
C LYS A 328 -0.13 40.81 17.15
N LYS A 329 1.01 41.38 16.72
CA LYS A 329 1.25 41.76 15.32
C LYS A 329 1.05 40.58 14.38
N ALA A 330 1.63 39.41 14.69
CA ALA A 330 1.50 38.22 13.86
C ALA A 330 0.05 37.71 13.79
N THR A 331 -0.68 37.72 14.92
CA THR A 331 -2.10 37.30 14.92
C THR A 331 -2.95 38.28 14.12
N ASP A 332 -2.69 39.57 14.26
CA ASP A 332 -3.39 40.62 13.54
C ASP A 332 -3.11 40.51 12.04
N THR A 333 -1.86 40.26 11.62
CA THR A 333 -1.53 39.95 10.21
C THR A 333 -2.36 38.79 9.66
N VAL A 334 -2.48 37.68 10.41
CA VAL A 334 -3.22 36.50 9.94
C VAL A 334 -4.75 36.76 9.85
N GLY A 335 -5.27 37.66 10.68
CA GLY A 335 -6.69 38.03 10.73
C GLY A 335 -7.09 39.23 9.87
N ALA A 336 -6.16 40.13 9.55
CA ALA A 336 -6.46 41.44 8.99
C ALA A 336 -6.81 41.44 7.49
N VAL A 337 -7.56 42.47 7.10
CA VAL A 337 -7.96 42.80 5.72
C VAL A 337 -7.13 43.96 5.15
N GLY A 338 -6.17 44.51 5.91
CA GLY A 338 -5.31 45.61 5.46
C GLY A 338 -4.31 45.18 4.38
N GLU A 339 -3.87 46.13 3.54
CA GLU A 339 -2.97 45.86 2.40
C GLU A 339 -1.61 45.23 2.81
N ASP A 340 -0.98 45.71 3.88
CA ASP A 340 0.30 45.13 4.33
C ASP A 340 0.14 43.68 4.80
N ALA A 341 -0.95 43.40 5.53
CA ALA A 341 -1.28 42.04 5.96
C ALA A 341 -1.62 41.14 4.77
N LYS A 342 -2.29 41.67 3.73
CA LYS A 342 -2.50 40.95 2.47
C LYS A 342 -1.18 40.60 1.79
N LYS A 343 -0.20 41.51 1.78
CA LYS A 343 1.11 41.26 1.17
C LYS A 343 1.85 40.14 1.88
N GLU A 344 2.00 40.21 3.21
CA GLU A 344 2.65 39.13 3.99
C GLU A 344 1.91 37.80 3.78
N ARG A 345 0.57 37.80 3.85
CA ARG A 345 -0.24 36.59 3.63
C ARG A 345 -0.09 36.03 2.22
N LYS A 346 0.06 36.89 1.21
CA LYS A 346 0.32 36.50 -0.17
C LYS A 346 1.69 35.84 -0.31
N GLU A 347 2.73 36.40 0.31
CA GLU A 347 4.08 35.78 0.29
C GLU A 347 4.06 34.37 0.88
N TYR A 348 3.32 34.15 1.98
CA TYR A 348 3.13 32.79 2.53
C TYR A 348 2.32 31.89 1.62
N ALA A 349 1.25 32.42 1.02
CA ALA A 349 0.44 31.66 0.08
C ALA A 349 1.27 31.21 -1.13
N ASP A 350 2.10 32.11 -1.66
CA ASP A 350 3.02 31.86 -2.78
C ASP A 350 4.07 30.81 -2.39
N GLU A 351 4.63 30.86 -1.18
CA GLU A 351 5.59 29.86 -0.71
C GLU A 351 4.97 28.47 -0.50
N VAL A 352 3.75 28.38 0.05
CA VAL A 352 3.03 27.10 0.14
C VAL A 352 2.69 26.57 -1.25
N ASN A 353 2.21 27.43 -2.15
CA ASN A 353 1.95 27.06 -3.55
C ASN A 353 3.22 26.56 -4.25
N ARG A 354 4.37 27.21 -3.99
CA ARG A 354 5.67 26.81 -4.53
C ARG A 354 6.06 25.42 -4.05
N ARG A 355 5.98 25.13 -2.74
CA ARG A 355 6.29 23.80 -2.19
C ARG A 355 5.35 22.72 -2.69
N VAL A 356 4.06 22.99 -2.80
CA VAL A 356 3.09 22.05 -3.39
C VAL A 356 3.43 21.80 -4.88
N THR A 357 3.77 22.85 -5.64
CA THR A 357 4.19 22.71 -7.04
C THR A 357 5.47 21.89 -7.18
N GLU A 358 6.45 22.12 -6.31
CA GLU A 358 7.70 21.36 -6.25
C GLU A 358 7.44 19.89 -5.89
N ALA A 359 6.56 19.62 -4.93
CA ALA A 359 6.13 18.28 -4.59
C ALA A 359 5.39 17.59 -5.75
N ILE A 360 4.55 18.31 -6.50
CA ILE A 360 3.91 17.79 -7.72
C ILE A 360 4.97 17.41 -8.75
N LYS A 361 5.98 18.25 -8.97
CA LYS A 361 7.10 17.93 -9.88
C LYS A 361 7.83 16.68 -9.41
N ASN A 362 8.18 16.59 -8.12
CA ASN A 362 8.89 15.44 -7.57
C ASN A 362 8.08 14.13 -7.68
N VAL A 363 6.76 14.17 -7.41
CA VAL A 363 5.87 13.01 -7.60
C VAL A 363 5.74 12.66 -9.08
N THR A 364 5.72 13.66 -9.96
CA THR A 364 5.65 13.47 -11.41
C THR A 364 6.91 12.77 -11.92
N THR A 365 8.10 13.30 -11.59
CA THR A 365 9.39 12.72 -11.98
C THR A 365 9.57 11.33 -11.38
N GLY A 366 9.28 11.13 -10.09
CA GLY A 366 9.40 9.81 -9.46
C GLY A 366 8.44 8.78 -10.06
N MET A 367 7.24 9.20 -10.49
CA MET A 367 6.34 8.32 -11.22
C MET A 367 6.88 7.97 -12.61
N GLU A 368 7.41 8.94 -13.35
CA GLU A 368 8.01 8.70 -14.67
C GLU A 368 9.21 7.74 -14.57
N GLU A 369 10.11 7.95 -13.61
CA GLU A 369 11.22 7.04 -13.32
C GLU A 369 10.72 5.64 -12.98
N LYS A 370 9.70 5.50 -12.11
CA LYS A 370 9.14 4.19 -11.79
C LYS A 370 8.44 3.53 -12.98
N LYS A 371 7.77 4.32 -13.83
CA LYS A 371 7.17 3.83 -15.06
C LYS A 371 8.23 3.25 -15.99
N ASP A 372 9.36 3.94 -16.13
CA ASP A 372 10.49 3.46 -16.93
C ASP A 372 11.13 2.20 -16.31
N GLU A 373 11.30 2.14 -14.98
CA GLU A 373 11.80 0.95 -14.28
C GLU A 373 10.89 -0.28 -14.51
N VAL A 374 9.57 -0.12 -14.33
CA VAL A 374 8.62 -1.22 -14.51
C VAL A 374 8.53 -1.63 -15.98
N ALA A 375 8.59 -0.67 -16.91
CA ALA A 375 8.65 -0.97 -18.34
C ALA A 375 9.91 -1.75 -18.70
N GLN A 376 11.08 -1.35 -18.20
CA GLN A 376 12.34 -2.06 -18.39
C GLN A 376 12.32 -3.47 -17.79
N GLU A 377 11.80 -3.62 -16.58
CA GLU A 377 11.67 -4.92 -15.91
C GLU A 377 10.70 -5.83 -16.67
N LYS A 378 9.58 -5.30 -17.18
CA LYS A 378 8.63 -6.06 -18.02
C LYS A 378 9.29 -6.51 -19.32
N MET A 379 10.04 -5.63 -20.00
CA MET A 379 10.82 -5.99 -21.20
C MET A 379 11.85 -7.07 -20.91
N ARG A 380 12.56 -6.98 -19.77
CA ARG A 380 13.54 -7.99 -19.34
C ARG A 380 12.89 -9.34 -19.12
N ARG A 381 11.73 -9.39 -18.44
CA ARG A 381 10.97 -10.62 -18.21
C ARG A 381 10.44 -11.23 -19.50
N GLU A 382 9.95 -10.42 -20.42
CA GLU A 382 9.46 -10.88 -21.71
C GLU A 382 10.62 -11.44 -22.57
N GLU A 383 11.77 -10.79 -22.58
CA GLU A 383 12.96 -11.29 -23.26
C GLU A 383 13.46 -12.60 -22.64
N GLU A 384 13.49 -12.71 -21.32
CA GLU A 384 13.84 -13.95 -20.61
C GLU A 384 12.86 -15.09 -20.94
N ALA A 385 11.56 -14.81 -20.98
CA ALA A 385 10.53 -15.76 -21.37
C ALA A 385 10.70 -16.20 -22.84
N ARG A 386 11.00 -15.26 -23.75
CA ARG A 386 11.28 -15.58 -25.16
C ARG A 386 12.51 -16.48 -25.29
N ARG A 387 13.61 -16.17 -24.60
CA ARG A 387 14.83 -16.99 -24.58
C ARG A 387 14.59 -18.36 -23.94
N ALA A 388 13.71 -18.48 -22.95
CA ALA A 388 13.33 -19.76 -22.35
C ALA A 388 12.49 -20.61 -23.33
N ALA A 389 11.51 -20.01 -24.00
CA ALA A 389 10.70 -20.67 -25.01
C ALA A 389 11.51 -21.13 -26.23
N GLU A 390 12.48 -20.33 -26.67
CA GLU A 390 13.41 -20.69 -27.74
C GLU A 390 14.28 -21.88 -27.34
N ARG A 391 14.90 -21.85 -26.14
CA ARG A 391 15.68 -22.98 -25.61
C ARG A 391 14.84 -24.26 -25.49
N ALA A 392 13.59 -24.15 -25.04
CA ALA A 392 12.68 -25.30 -24.98
C ALA A 392 12.38 -25.89 -26.36
N ARG A 393 12.19 -25.05 -27.39
CA ARG A 393 11.99 -25.49 -28.78
C ARG A 393 13.24 -26.13 -29.37
N GLU A 394 14.43 -25.59 -29.07
CA GLU A 394 15.69 -26.20 -29.51
C GLU A 394 15.93 -27.55 -28.85
N GLU A 395 15.69 -27.67 -27.55
CA GLU A 395 15.80 -28.94 -26.83
C GLU A 395 14.80 -29.98 -27.36
N GLU A 396 13.56 -29.58 -27.65
CA GLU A 396 12.58 -30.46 -28.27
C GLU A 396 13.03 -30.93 -29.66
N ARG A 397 13.54 -30.03 -30.50
CA ARG A 397 14.11 -30.39 -31.80
C ARG A 397 15.29 -31.33 -31.67
N ALA A 398 16.18 -31.12 -30.70
CA ALA A 398 17.32 -31.99 -30.43
C ALA A 398 16.86 -33.38 -29.96
N ARG A 399 15.83 -33.46 -29.11
CA ARG A 399 15.22 -34.73 -28.70
C ARG A 399 14.60 -35.47 -29.88
N GLN A 400 13.83 -34.77 -30.73
CA GLN A 400 13.24 -35.37 -31.94
C GLN A 400 14.30 -35.83 -32.93
N ALA A 401 15.40 -35.09 -33.11
CA ALA A 401 16.51 -35.49 -33.96
C ALA A 401 17.21 -36.74 -33.41
N ALA A 402 17.54 -36.76 -32.11
CA ALA A 402 18.15 -37.92 -31.46
C ALA A 402 17.25 -39.16 -31.47
N GLU A 403 15.93 -38.99 -31.41
CA GLU A 403 14.97 -40.10 -31.55
C GLU A 403 14.92 -40.62 -32.99
N LYS A 404 14.92 -39.75 -34.00
CA LYS A 404 15.03 -40.15 -35.41
C LYS A 404 16.33 -40.88 -35.70
N ASP A 405 17.46 -40.41 -35.15
CA ASP A 405 18.75 -41.08 -35.31
C ASP A 405 18.75 -42.48 -34.66
N LYS A 406 18.17 -42.61 -33.46
CA LYS A 406 17.98 -43.92 -32.81
C LYS A 406 17.08 -44.85 -33.62
N GLU A 407 16.03 -44.33 -34.26
CA GLU A 407 15.14 -45.12 -35.09
C GLU A 407 15.81 -45.57 -36.40
N VAL A 408 16.55 -44.68 -37.06
CA VAL A 408 17.36 -45.03 -38.24
C VAL A 408 18.37 -46.12 -37.90
N GLU A 409 19.04 -46.03 -36.74
CA GLU A 409 19.98 -47.05 -36.29
C GLU A 409 19.28 -48.40 -35.98
N ARG A 410 18.10 -48.38 -35.35
CA ARG A 410 17.29 -49.59 -35.14
C ARG A 410 16.88 -50.25 -36.46
N VAL A 411 16.46 -49.46 -37.44
CA VAL A 411 16.10 -49.95 -38.79
C VAL A 411 17.33 -50.56 -39.48
N ARG A 412 18.50 -49.93 -39.36
CA ARG A 412 19.75 -50.45 -39.92
C ARG A 412 20.15 -51.78 -39.28
N GLN A 413 20.10 -51.88 -37.95
CA GLN A 413 20.40 -53.12 -37.23
C GLN A 413 19.40 -54.23 -37.55
N ALA A 414 18.10 -53.92 -37.68
CA ALA A 414 17.09 -54.88 -38.08
C ALA A 414 17.32 -55.39 -39.52
N ALA A 415 17.68 -54.49 -40.45
CA ALA A 415 18.00 -54.87 -41.82
C ALA A 415 19.27 -55.72 -41.91
N GLU A 416 20.28 -55.45 -41.09
CA GLU A 416 21.50 -56.27 -41.01
C GLU A 416 21.21 -57.67 -40.46
N LYS A 417 20.46 -57.77 -39.35
CA LYS A 417 20.00 -59.06 -38.81
C LYS A 417 19.15 -59.84 -39.82
N ALA A 418 18.29 -59.18 -40.58
CA ALA A 418 17.51 -59.83 -41.64
C ALA A 418 18.42 -60.39 -42.75
N LYS A 419 19.45 -59.66 -43.17
CA LYS A 419 20.45 -60.15 -44.13
C LYS A 419 21.26 -61.32 -43.57
N GLU A 420 21.59 -61.32 -42.29
CA GLU A 420 22.30 -62.43 -41.64
C GLU A 420 21.43 -63.69 -41.58
N VAL A 421 20.15 -63.55 -41.18
CA VAL A 421 19.18 -64.66 -41.18
C VAL A 421 18.98 -65.22 -42.59
N GLU A 422 18.91 -64.36 -43.61
CA GLU A 422 18.77 -64.79 -45.00
C GLU A 422 20.03 -65.53 -45.50
N ARG A 423 21.23 -65.03 -45.18
CA ARG A 423 22.49 -65.73 -45.46
C ARG A 423 22.57 -67.08 -44.74
N ALA A 424 22.11 -67.15 -43.50
CA ALA A 424 22.05 -68.41 -42.75
C ALA A 424 21.06 -69.41 -43.38
N ARG A 425 19.91 -68.94 -43.87
CA ARG A 425 18.96 -69.79 -44.63
C ARG A 425 19.56 -70.30 -45.93
N GLN A 426 20.21 -69.44 -46.71
CA GLN A 426 20.88 -69.84 -47.95
C GLN A 426 22.04 -70.80 -47.70
N ALA A 427 22.81 -70.60 -46.62
CA ALA A 427 23.87 -71.52 -46.22
C ALA A 427 23.30 -72.88 -45.77
N ALA A 428 22.21 -72.89 -44.97
CA ALA A 428 21.53 -74.11 -44.57
C ALA A 428 20.91 -74.86 -45.76
N GLU A 429 20.33 -74.14 -46.73
CA GLU A 429 19.79 -74.73 -47.95
C GLU A 429 20.90 -75.32 -48.84
N LYS A 430 22.00 -74.58 -49.05
CA LYS A 430 23.19 -75.11 -49.74
C LYS A 430 23.77 -76.33 -49.02
N ALA A 431 23.83 -76.33 -47.69
CA ALA A 431 24.27 -77.48 -46.91
C ALA A 431 23.31 -78.67 -47.08
N ARG A 432 21.99 -78.44 -47.13
CA ARG A 432 21.00 -79.49 -47.38
C ARG A 432 21.11 -80.06 -48.79
N LEU A 433 21.34 -79.21 -49.80
CA LEU A 433 21.56 -79.63 -51.19
C LEU A 433 22.88 -80.41 -51.33
N ALA A 434 23.97 -79.95 -50.71
CA ALA A 434 25.24 -80.66 -50.70
C ALA A 434 25.14 -82.00 -49.94
N ALA A 435 24.42 -82.05 -48.83
CA ALA A 435 24.14 -83.31 -48.12
C ALA A 435 23.26 -84.25 -48.94
N ALA A 436 22.28 -83.74 -49.69
CA ALA A 436 21.48 -84.54 -50.61
C ALA A 436 22.28 -85.04 -51.82
N GLN A 437 23.21 -84.23 -52.34
CA GLN A 437 24.14 -84.64 -53.39
C GLN A 437 25.12 -85.70 -52.89
N LYS A 438 25.72 -85.51 -51.71
CA LYS A 438 26.55 -86.54 -51.07
C LYS A 438 25.76 -87.80 -50.78
N ALA A 439 24.50 -87.70 -50.34
CA ALA A 439 23.65 -88.88 -50.15
C ALA A 439 23.28 -89.56 -51.49
N LYS A 440 23.16 -88.81 -52.60
CA LYS A 440 22.97 -89.40 -53.94
C LYS A 440 24.26 -90.00 -54.49
N GLU A 441 25.40 -89.37 -54.28
CA GLU A 441 26.72 -89.87 -54.68
C GLU A 441 27.11 -91.08 -53.85
N GLU A 442 26.83 -91.08 -52.55
CA GLU A 442 27.02 -92.23 -51.67
C GLU A 442 26.01 -93.33 -51.97
N LYS A 443 24.76 -93.02 -52.34
CA LYS A 443 23.84 -94.03 -52.91
C LYS A 443 24.31 -94.55 -54.27
N ALA A 444 24.98 -93.73 -55.09
CA ALA A 444 25.56 -94.17 -56.36
C ALA A 444 26.83 -95.00 -56.13
N ARG A 445 27.63 -94.67 -55.11
CA ARG A 445 28.78 -95.45 -54.67
C ARG A 445 28.35 -96.76 -54.04
N GLN A 446 27.30 -96.76 -53.21
CA GLN A 446 26.67 -97.96 -52.68
C GLN A 446 25.93 -98.75 -53.77
N ALA A 447 25.43 -98.13 -54.83
CA ALA A 447 24.87 -98.85 -55.98
C ALA A 447 25.97 -99.44 -56.88
N ALA A 448 27.12 -98.78 -57.02
CA ALA A 448 28.30 -99.31 -57.71
C ALA A 448 29.01 -100.40 -56.90
N GLU A 449 29.07 -100.24 -55.58
CA GLU A 449 29.58 -101.22 -54.62
C GLU A 449 28.61 -102.39 -54.50
N LYS A 450 27.29 -102.17 -54.45
CA LYS A 450 26.30 -103.25 -54.57
C LYS A 450 26.28 -103.89 -55.97
N ALA A 451 26.63 -103.20 -57.06
CA ALA A 451 26.81 -103.84 -58.36
C ALA A 451 28.09 -104.69 -58.46
N MET A 452 29.12 -104.37 -57.65
CA MET A 452 30.33 -105.19 -57.49
C MET A 452 30.10 -106.32 -56.47
N GLU A 453 29.30 -106.09 -55.43
CA GLU A 453 29.01 -107.03 -54.34
C GLU A 453 27.86 -107.99 -54.70
N GLU A 454 26.94 -107.63 -55.60
CA GLU A 454 25.90 -108.50 -56.18
C GLU A 454 26.48 -109.47 -57.24
N LYS A 455 27.70 -109.19 -57.76
CA LYS A 455 28.53 -110.19 -58.46
C LYS A 455 29.35 -111.08 -57.52
N ALA A 456 29.52 -110.69 -56.24
CA ALA A 456 30.37 -111.39 -55.27
C ALA A 456 29.60 -112.09 -54.13
N LYS A 457 28.29 -111.87 -53.98
CA LYS A 457 27.44 -112.47 -52.93
C LYS A 457 26.15 -113.10 -53.47
N ARG A 458 26.26 -113.77 -54.63
CA ARG A 458 25.48 -114.98 -54.97
C ARG A 458 26.23 -116.26 -54.58
N ALA A 459 27.04 -116.15 -53.53
CA ALA A 459 27.61 -117.25 -52.77
C ALA A 459 27.52 -116.81 -51.31
N VAL A 460 26.85 -117.62 -50.47
CA VAL A 460 26.74 -117.47 -49.01
C VAL A 460 25.72 -116.39 -48.60
N GLU A 461 24.40 -116.60 -48.63
CA GLU A 461 23.58 -117.60 -47.91
C GLU A 461 23.77 -117.55 -46.39
N GLU A 462 22.67 -117.29 -45.66
CA GLU A 462 22.42 -117.58 -44.22
C GLU A 462 23.19 -116.73 -43.16
N GLU A 463 22.70 -116.24 -42.01
CA GLU A 463 21.47 -116.30 -41.21
C GLU A 463 21.49 -115.18 -40.11
N LEU A 464 20.35 -114.51 -39.85
CA LEU A 464 19.73 -114.15 -38.54
C LEU A 464 20.59 -113.54 -37.34
N PRO A 465 20.09 -113.35 -36.09
CA PRO A 465 19.46 -112.10 -35.59
C PRO A 465 19.95 -111.54 -34.20
N GLN A 466 19.31 -110.44 -33.73
CA GLN A 466 19.04 -109.98 -32.33
C GLN A 466 19.91 -108.93 -31.56
N LYS A 467 19.26 -107.77 -31.30
CA LYS A 467 18.98 -107.04 -30.03
C LYS A 467 20.02 -106.91 -28.88
N LYS A 468 20.17 -105.65 -28.38
CA LYS A 468 20.09 -105.12 -26.96
C LYS A 468 21.18 -104.00 -26.74
N LYS A 469 21.13 -102.99 -25.86
CA LYS A 469 20.15 -102.25 -25.01
C LYS A 469 20.91 -101.07 -24.32
N LYS A 470 20.19 -99.96 -24.05
CA LYS A 470 20.22 -99.06 -22.86
C LYS A 470 21.40 -98.08 -22.57
N LYS A 471 21.08 -96.78 -22.30
CA LYS A 471 21.06 -96.00 -21.02
C LYS A 471 21.09 -94.47 -21.36
N ARG A 472 20.18 -93.60 -20.87
CA ARG A 472 20.16 -92.85 -19.58
C ARG A 472 21.48 -92.09 -19.35
N ASP A 473 21.56 -90.77 -19.24
CA ASP A 473 21.05 -89.82 -18.23
C ASP A 473 21.01 -88.41 -18.88
N GLY A 474 20.29 -87.36 -18.46
CA GLY A 474 19.93 -86.89 -17.13
C GLY A 474 20.34 -85.41 -17.04
N SER A 475 19.52 -84.62 -16.33
CA SER A 475 19.87 -83.30 -15.75
C SER A 475 20.01 -82.13 -16.73
N SER A 476 19.71 -80.88 -16.40
CA SER A 476 19.03 -80.19 -15.30
C SER A 476 19.19 -78.71 -15.66
N SER A 477 18.18 -77.89 -15.41
CA SER A 477 18.34 -76.43 -15.31
C SER A 477 19.39 -76.06 -14.25
N PRO A 478 20.01 -74.87 -14.30
CA PRO A 478 19.47 -73.69 -13.60
C PRO A 478 19.74 -72.38 -14.40
N ALA A 479 19.31 -71.15 -14.11
CA ALA A 479 19.00 -70.38 -12.90
C ALA A 479 18.11 -69.19 -13.37
N LEU A 480 17.11 -68.62 -12.67
CA LEU A 480 16.95 -68.25 -11.25
C LEU A 480 18.15 -67.48 -10.69
N VAL A 481 18.29 -66.23 -11.16
CA VAL A 481 18.93 -65.17 -10.37
C VAL A 481 17.81 -64.42 -9.64
N HIS A 482 17.58 -64.83 -8.41
CA HIS A 482 17.07 -63.96 -7.35
C HIS A 482 18.08 -62.82 -7.17
N SER A 483 17.62 -61.57 -7.15
CA SER A 483 18.16 -60.61 -6.18
C SER A 483 17.05 -59.73 -5.64
N PRO A 484 16.90 -59.61 -4.30
CA PRO A 484 15.69 -59.18 -3.63
C PRO A 484 15.89 -57.80 -2.98
N LEU A 485 14.93 -57.34 -2.19
CA LEU A 485 15.10 -56.25 -1.21
C LEU A 485 15.36 -54.83 -1.76
N LEU A 486 14.28 -54.21 -2.23
CA LEU A 486 14.02 -52.76 -2.10
C LEU A 486 12.47 -52.61 -2.14
N LEU A 487 11.67 -53.10 -1.19
CA LEU A 487 11.74 -52.93 0.27
C LEU A 487 12.29 -51.56 0.73
N LEU A 488 12.02 -50.53 -0.08
CA LEU A 488 11.36 -49.32 0.39
C LEU A 488 9.89 -49.52 0.00
N LEU A 489 9.11 -50.28 0.76
CA LEU A 489 8.34 -49.68 1.85
C LEU A 489 7.96 -48.26 1.42
N LEU A 490 6.74 -48.01 0.94
CA LEU A 490 5.59 -48.08 1.84
C LEU A 490 6.02 -47.69 3.26
N CYS A 491 6.77 -46.58 3.40
CA CYS A 491 6.38 -45.45 4.23
C CYS A 491 4.88 -45.26 3.97
N VAL A 492 4.05 -46.11 4.58
CA VAL A 492 3.47 -45.79 5.88
C VAL A 492 2.85 -44.43 5.64
N LEU A 493 1.65 -44.45 5.06
CA LEU A 493 0.47 -44.26 5.90
C LEU A 493 0.79 -43.15 6.89
N GLY A 494 0.24 -41.96 6.67
CA GLY A 494 -1.08 -41.83 7.27
C GLY A 494 -1.00 -41.83 8.80
N CYS A 495 0.06 -41.27 9.37
CA CYS A 495 0.00 -40.73 10.72
C CYS A 495 -0.64 -39.34 10.64
N THR A 496 -1.91 -39.32 11.04
CA THR A 496 -2.64 -38.19 11.65
C THR A 496 -3.04 -37.01 10.75
N ALA A 497 -4.13 -37.24 10.02
CA ALA A 497 -5.23 -36.29 10.10
C ALA A 497 -5.78 -36.26 11.54
N VAL A 498 -6.25 -35.08 11.96
CA VAL A 498 -7.08 -34.79 13.15
C VAL A 498 -6.33 -34.60 14.48
N LEU A 499 -6.76 -33.54 15.21
CA LEU A 499 -6.26 -32.96 16.47
C LEU A 499 -5.15 -31.92 16.22
N ILE A 500 -5.37 -30.60 16.31
CA ILE A 500 -5.99 -29.86 17.41
C ILE A 500 -6.61 -28.56 16.88
N SER A 501 -7.92 -28.41 17.09
CA SER A 501 -8.59 -27.13 17.26
C SER A 501 -8.11 -26.50 18.56
N VAL A 502 -7.58 -25.28 18.57
CA VAL A 502 -7.78 -24.21 19.58
C VAL A 502 -7.07 -22.94 19.07
N PRO A 503 -7.76 -21.79 18.96
CA PRO A 503 -7.08 -20.50 18.84
C PRO A 503 -6.65 -20.06 20.25
N MET A 504 -5.34 -19.99 20.49
CA MET A 504 -4.80 -19.47 21.74
C MET A 504 -4.55 -17.98 21.60
N THR A 505 -5.38 -17.23 22.32
CA THR A 505 -5.19 -15.84 22.76
C THR A 505 -3.80 -15.56 23.31
N GLN A 506 -3.28 -14.36 22.94
CA GLN A 506 -2.34 -13.48 23.66
C GLN A 506 -0.93 -13.99 24.04
N LEU A 507 0.12 -13.26 23.63
CA LEU A 507 0.87 -12.30 24.48
C LEU A 507 2.19 -11.81 23.80
N HIS A 508 2.46 -10.50 23.98
CA HIS A 508 3.69 -9.71 23.72
C HIS A 508 4.03 -9.41 22.24
N SER A 509 4.31 -8.17 21.79
CA SER A 509 4.75 -6.94 22.47
C SER A 509 4.23 -5.68 21.78
#